data_AF-A0A4Q7KGI3-F1
#
_entry.id   AF-A0A4Q7KGI3-F1
#
_cell.length_a   1.000
_cell.length_b   1.000
_cell.length_c   1.000
_cell.angle_alpha   90.00
_cell.angle_beta   90.00
_cell.angle_gamma   90.00
#
_symmetry.space_group_name_H-M   'P 1'
#
loop_
_entity.id
_entity.type
_entity.pdbx_description
1 polymer ?
#
loop_
_entity_poly.entity_id
_entity_poly.type
_entity_poly.pdbx_seq_one_letter_code
_entity_poly.pdbx_strand_id
1 'polypeptide(L)'
;MSDGLTGALERRGARVVRRAFPRYTEDVHAALIKDALHGRLGESAHGMAVLFALDRLGAKEKLAADLASADVLLLDRYIASNAAYLAARLRQSAAGEGVTWVRELEIDRFGIPVPDAQILLRVPSDVAGRRRTVHSRLRHPRGDSSRRLASPAVRVVHPFYDNAAR
;
A
#
# COMPACT_ATOMS: atom_id res chain seq x y z
N MET A 1 -2.43 -6.01 -11.65
CA MET A 1 -0.95 -6.14 -11.57
C MET A 1 -0.58 -7.28 -10.65
N SER A 2 -1.08 -7.30 -9.41
CA SER A 2 -0.82 -8.38 -8.46
C SER A 2 -1.16 -9.76 -9.04
N ASP A 3 -2.25 -9.92 -9.81
CA ASP A 3 -2.58 -11.21 -10.47
C ASP A 3 -1.56 -11.63 -11.54
N GLY A 4 -1.09 -10.68 -12.36
CA GLY A 4 -0.13 -10.97 -13.43
C GLY A 4 1.26 -11.33 -12.88
N LEU A 5 1.72 -10.64 -11.83
CA LEU A 5 2.97 -10.97 -11.16
C LEU A 5 2.88 -12.30 -10.42
N THR A 6 1.77 -12.54 -9.72
CA THR A 6 1.49 -13.82 -9.04
C THR A 6 1.57 -14.97 -10.03
N GLY A 7 0.82 -14.92 -11.12
CA GLY A 7 0.85 -16.00 -12.11
C GLY A 7 2.23 -16.18 -12.76
N ALA A 8 3.03 -15.13 -12.91
CA ALA A 8 4.39 -15.24 -13.44
C ALA A 8 5.38 -15.91 -12.47
N LEU A 9 5.17 -15.76 -11.16
CA LEU A 9 5.95 -16.40 -10.09
C LEU A 9 5.51 -17.85 -9.88
N GLU A 10 4.21 -18.12 -9.87
CA GLU A 10 3.66 -19.48 -9.77
C GLU A 10 4.08 -20.36 -10.94
N ARG A 11 4.11 -19.81 -12.18
CA ARG A 11 4.66 -20.52 -13.35
C ARG A 11 6.15 -20.86 -13.23
N ARG A 12 6.87 -20.23 -12.31
CA ARG A 12 8.26 -20.53 -11.97
C ARG A 12 8.38 -21.48 -10.77
N GLY A 13 7.27 -22.02 -10.28
CA GLY A 13 7.22 -22.96 -9.16
C GLY A 13 7.21 -22.31 -7.78
N ALA A 14 7.12 -20.99 -7.68
CA ALA A 14 7.09 -20.31 -6.39
C ALA A 14 5.70 -20.39 -5.74
N ARG A 15 5.66 -20.70 -4.45
CA ARG A 15 4.48 -20.58 -3.60
C ARG A 15 4.28 -19.11 -3.20
N VAL A 16 3.29 -18.47 -3.82
CA VAL A 16 2.98 -17.05 -3.60
C VAL A 16 1.80 -16.89 -2.65
N VAL A 17 2.00 -16.10 -1.59
CA VAL A 17 0.90 -15.62 -0.75
C VAL A 17 0.65 -14.15 -1.04
N ARG A 18 -0.63 -13.75 -1.09
CA ARG A 18 -1.04 -12.37 -1.37
C ARG A 18 -1.80 -11.79 -0.19
N ARG A 19 -1.51 -10.54 0.14
CA ARG A 19 -2.29 -9.73 1.09
C ARG A 19 -2.47 -8.32 0.53
N ALA A 20 -3.45 -7.60 1.05
CA ALA A 20 -3.70 -6.21 0.69
C ALA A 20 -3.98 -5.39 1.94
N PHE A 21 -3.51 -4.14 1.94
CA PHE A 21 -3.80 -3.17 3.00
C PHE A 21 -4.50 -1.92 2.43
N PRO A 22 -5.46 -1.33 3.15
CA PRO A 22 -5.98 -1.77 4.45
C PRO A 22 -6.80 -3.06 4.39
N ARG A 23 -6.92 -3.77 5.51
CA ARG A 23 -7.72 -5.02 5.61
C ARG A 23 -9.21 -4.73 5.74
N TYR A 24 -9.83 -4.22 4.67
CA TYR A 24 -11.19 -3.66 4.69
C TYR A 24 -12.30 -4.58 5.23
N THR A 25 -12.09 -5.89 5.25
CA THR A 25 -13.08 -6.90 5.64
C THR A 25 -12.81 -7.57 6.97
N GLU A 26 -11.67 -7.29 7.62
CA GLU A 26 -11.15 -8.13 8.71
C GLU A 26 -10.90 -7.37 10.02
N ASP A 27 -11.02 -6.04 10.04
CA ASP A 27 -10.52 -5.23 11.15
C ASP A 27 -11.45 -4.07 11.55
N VAL A 28 -11.60 -3.83 12.86
CA VAL A 28 -12.23 -2.61 13.40
C VAL A 28 -11.49 -1.35 12.93
N HIS A 29 -10.18 -1.44 12.73
CA HIS A 29 -9.38 -0.37 12.15
C HIS A 29 -9.81 -0.05 10.72
N ALA A 30 -10.26 -1.02 9.93
CA ALA A 30 -10.80 -0.73 8.60
C ALA A 30 -12.08 0.11 8.64
N ALA A 31 -12.96 -0.13 9.62
CA ALA A 31 -14.15 0.68 9.82
C ALA A 31 -13.78 2.11 10.22
N LEU A 32 -12.80 2.28 11.13
CA LEU A 32 -12.30 3.60 11.53
C LEU A 32 -11.58 4.33 10.40
N ILE A 33 -10.76 3.62 9.61
CA ILE A 33 -10.12 4.16 8.39
C ILE A 33 -11.19 4.63 7.43
N LYS A 34 -12.24 3.83 7.21
CA LYS A 34 -13.37 4.22 6.36
C LYS A 34 -14.02 5.47 6.92
N ASP A 35 -14.33 5.52 8.20
CA ASP A 35 -15.01 6.66 8.82
C ASP A 35 -14.18 7.94 8.73
N ALA A 36 -12.88 7.84 8.95
CA ALA A 36 -11.96 8.96 8.81
C ALA A 36 -11.78 9.40 7.35
N LEU A 37 -11.78 8.48 6.37
CA LEU A 37 -11.85 8.82 4.94
C LEU A 37 -13.17 9.51 4.54
N HIS A 38 -14.25 9.31 5.29
CA HIS A 38 -15.53 10.00 5.12
C HIS A 38 -15.66 11.25 6.02
N GLY A 39 -14.58 11.70 6.65
CA GLY A 39 -14.55 12.90 7.49
C GLY A 39 -15.21 12.77 8.86
N ARG A 40 -15.60 11.57 9.29
CA ARG A 40 -16.33 11.35 10.54
C ARG A 40 -15.46 11.35 11.80
N LEU A 41 -14.13 11.35 11.66
CA LEU A 41 -13.15 11.39 12.78
C LEU A 41 -12.29 12.66 12.78
N GLY A 42 -12.67 13.69 12.02
CA GLY A 42 -11.87 14.91 11.82
C GLY A 42 -10.72 14.75 10.81
N GLU A 43 -10.04 15.85 10.49
CA GLU A 43 -9.00 15.92 9.45
C GLU A 43 -7.59 15.91 10.03
N SER A 44 -7.16 14.80 10.64
CA SER A 44 -5.76 14.63 11.05
C SER A 44 -5.00 13.71 10.09
N ALA A 45 -3.97 14.25 9.42
CA ALA A 45 -3.09 13.47 8.57
C ALA A 45 -2.36 12.38 9.37
N HIS A 46 -1.88 12.71 10.58
CA HIS A 46 -1.27 11.75 11.50
C HIS A 46 -2.29 10.75 12.06
N GLY A 47 -3.51 11.20 12.38
CA GLY A 47 -4.57 10.29 12.86
C GLY A 47 -4.89 9.20 11.83
N MET A 48 -5.04 9.58 10.56
CA MET A 48 -5.18 8.62 9.46
C MET A 48 -3.99 7.67 9.36
N ALA A 49 -2.76 8.21 9.47
CA ALA A 49 -1.54 7.41 9.38
C ALA A 49 -1.43 6.38 10.51
N VAL A 50 -1.83 6.73 11.73
CA VAL A 50 -1.90 5.80 12.88
C VAL A 50 -2.89 4.68 12.59
N LEU A 51 -4.08 4.97 12.06
CA LEU A 51 -5.07 3.93 11.77
C LEU A 51 -4.54 2.90 10.75
N PHE A 52 -3.85 3.35 9.71
CA PHE A 52 -3.19 2.43 8.76
C PHE A 52 -2.05 1.62 9.39
N ALA A 53 -1.31 2.21 10.32
CA ALA A 53 -0.25 1.52 11.05
C ALA A 53 -0.81 0.45 11.99
N LEU A 54 -1.91 0.74 12.69
CA LEU A 54 -2.60 -0.20 13.58
C LEU A 54 -3.21 -1.38 12.82
N ASP A 55 -3.79 -1.15 11.64
CA ASP A 55 -4.26 -2.22 10.77
C ASP A 55 -3.13 -3.18 10.35
N ARG A 56 -1.91 -2.66 10.12
CA ARG A 56 -0.73 -3.52 9.87
C ARG A 56 -0.23 -4.20 11.13
N LEU A 57 -0.26 -3.52 12.28
CA LEU A 57 0.09 -4.12 13.57
C LEU A 57 -0.80 -5.33 13.88
N GLY A 58 -2.11 -5.21 13.70
CA GLY A 58 -3.03 -6.34 13.88
C GLY A 58 -2.87 -7.47 12.85
N ALA A 59 -2.02 -7.31 11.84
CA ALA A 59 -1.67 -8.34 10.86
C ALA A 59 -0.28 -8.94 11.10
N LYS A 60 0.48 -8.43 12.06
CA LYS A 60 1.92 -8.71 12.21
C LYS A 60 2.21 -10.20 12.36
N GLU A 61 1.49 -10.90 13.22
CA GLU A 61 1.67 -12.34 13.45
C GLU A 61 1.33 -13.14 12.20
N LYS A 62 0.27 -12.74 11.49
CA LYS A 62 -0.14 -13.38 10.24
C LYS A 62 0.89 -13.17 9.12
N LEU A 63 1.48 -11.97 9.04
CA LEU A 63 2.57 -11.65 8.12
C LEU A 63 3.80 -12.49 8.42
N ALA A 64 4.19 -12.64 9.69
CA ALA A 64 5.31 -13.49 10.09
C ALA A 64 5.08 -14.96 9.71
N ALA A 65 3.86 -15.47 9.93
CA ALA A 65 3.50 -16.82 9.51
C ALA A 65 3.56 -16.99 7.98
N ASP A 66 3.02 -16.03 7.22
CA ASP A 66 3.05 -16.06 5.75
C ASP A 66 4.49 -15.98 5.22
N LEU A 67 5.36 -15.18 5.84
CA LEU A 67 6.79 -15.10 5.50
C LEU A 67 7.52 -16.43 5.74
N ALA A 68 7.21 -17.12 6.83
CA ALA A 68 7.81 -18.42 7.13
C ALA A 68 7.32 -19.53 6.17
N SER A 69 6.13 -19.36 5.59
CA SER A 69 5.44 -20.40 4.83
C SER A 69 5.30 -20.12 3.34
N ALA A 70 5.82 -19.04 2.80
CA ALA A 70 5.71 -18.69 1.38
C ALA A 70 7.10 -18.45 0.79
N ASP A 71 7.27 -18.75 -0.50
CA ASP A 71 8.49 -18.38 -1.21
C ASP A 71 8.45 -16.88 -1.55
N VAL A 72 7.24 -16.35 -1.78
CA VAL A 72 7.01 -14.93 -2.03
C VAL A 72 5.74 -14.47 -1.31
N LEU A 73 5.86 -13.47 -0.45
CA LEU A 73 4.73 -12.72 0.10
C LEU A 73 4.54 -11.40 -0.67
N LEU A 74 3.48 -11.33 -1.46
CA LEU A 74 3.15 -10.15 -2.27
C LEU A 74 2.09 -9.28 -1.58
N LEU A 75 2.48 -8.05 -1.24
CA LEU A 75 1.62 -7.10 -0.52
C LEU A 75 1.12 -6.00 -1.48
N ASP A 76 -0.20 -5.92 -1.68
CA ASP A 76 -0.83 -4.76 -2.32
C ASP A 76 -0.98 -3.63 -1.30
N ARG A 77 -0.09 -2.64 -1.43
CA ARG A 77 0.21 -1.59 -0.46
C ARG A 77 0.84 -2.13 0.82
N TYR A 78 1.69 -1.30 1.40
CA TYR A 78 2.36 -1.58 2.66
C TYR A 78 2.81 -0.26 3.30
N ILE A 79 3.79 -0.29 4.20
CA ILE A 79 4.28 0.87 4.97
C ILE A 79 4.57 2.10 4.08
N ALA A 80 5.13 1.89 2.88
CA ALA A 80 5.44 2.98 1.95
C ALA A 80 4.23 3.78 1.44
N SER A 81 3.05 3.16 1.39
CA SER A 81 1.83 3.89 1.07
C SER A 81 1.48 4.90 2.16
N ASN A 82 1.76 4.57 3.43
CA ASN A 82 1.47 5.46 4.55
C ASN A 82 2.40 6.67 4.55
N ALA A 83 3.71 6.44 4.40
CA ALA A 83 4.68 7.52 4.31
C ALA A 83 4.42 8.45 3.12
N ALA A 84 4.14 7.91 1.94
CA ALA A 84 3.84 8.73 0.76
C ALA A 84 2.56 9.56 0.95
N TYR A 85 1.52 8.99 1.54
CA TYR A 85 0.26 9.69 1.77
C TYR A 85 0.38 10.77 2.85
N LEU A 86 1.05 10.48 3.96
CA LEU A 86 1.31 11.44 5.03
C LEU A 86 2.16 12.60 4.52
N ALA A 87 3.29 12.32 3.86
CA ALA A 87 4.15 13.35 3.29
C ALA A 87 3.38 14.25 2.31
N ALA A 88 2.52 13.66 1.45
CA ALA A 88 1.70 14.44 0.54
C ALA A 88 0.71 15.37 1.27
N ARG A 89 0.03 14.89 2.34
CA ARG A 89 -0.89 15.74 3.12
C ARG A 89 -0.15 16.84 3.89
N LEU A 90 1.08 16.59 4.32
CA LEU A 90 1.94 17.56 4.98
C LEU A 90 2.73 18.44 3.99
N ARG A 91 2.57 18.24 2.67
CA ARG A 91 3.33 18.94 1.61
C ARG A 91 4.85 18.78 1.75
N GLN A 92 5.28 17.62 2.20
CA GLN A 92 6.69 17.25 2.39
C GLN A 92 7.22 16.43 1.22
N SER A 93 8.55 16.44 1.06
CA SER A 93 9.26 15.55 0.12
C SER A 93 9.41 14.14 0.71
N ALA A 94 10.00 13.23 -0.06
CA ALA A 94 10.34 11.88 0.41
C ALA A 94 11.38 11.86 1.56
N ALA A 95 12.06 12.99 1.82
CA ALA A 95 12.98 13.15 2.93
C ALA A 95 12.36 13.94 4.11
N GLY A 96 11.05 14.18 4.09
CA GLY A 96 10.36 14.92 5.13
C GLY A 96 10.16 14.12 6.41
N GLU A 97 9.97 14.85 7.52
CA GLU A 97 9.83 14.28 8.86
C GLU A 97 8.67 13.28 8.98
N GLY A 98 7.57 13.46 8.22
CA GLY A 98 6.46 12.50 8.20
C GLY A 98 6.86 11.11 7.68
N VAL A 99 7.84 11.05 6.77
CA VAL A 99 8.37 9.78 6.25
C VAL A 99 9.18 9.07 7.34
N THR A 100 10.06 9.80 8.01
CA THR A 100 10.84 9.31 9.16
C THR A 100 9.92 8.85 10.29
N TRP A 101 8.90 9.63 10.61
CA TRP A 101 7.92 9.30 11.65
C TRP A 101 7.18 7.99 11.37
N VAL A 102 6.78 7.73 10.11
CA VAL A 102 6.16 6.44 9.73
C VAL A 102 7.12 5.27 9.92
N ARG A 103 8.40 5.44 9.58
CA ARG A 103 9.44 4.42 9.83
C ARG A 103 9.55 4.11 11.32
N GLU A 104 9.73 5.14 12.13
CA GLU A 104 9.90 4.99 13.59
C GLU A 104 8.69 4.33 14.23
N LEU A 105 7.48 4.67 13.78
CA LEU A 105 6.26 4.07 14.29
C LEU A 105 6.11 2.61 13.87
N GLU A 106 6.21 2.32 12.57
CA GLU A 106 5.83 1.00 12.05
C GLU A 106 6.95 -0.01 12.12
N ILE A 107 8.18 0.40 11.82
CA ILE A 107 9.32 -0.52 11.82
C ILE A 107 9.94 -0.56 13.22
N ASP A 108 10.37 0.58 13.74
CA ASP A 108 11.17 0.58 14.97
C ASP A 108 10.31 0.27 16.20
N ARG A 109 9.11 0.86 16.31
CA ARG A 109 8.21 0.66 17.46
C ARG A 109 7.31 -0.56 17.32
N PHE A 110 6.64 -0.73 16.18
CA PHE A 110 5.71 -1.86 16.00
C PHE A 110 6.43 -3.14 15.53
N GLY A 111 7.65 -3.05 15.02
CA GLY A 111 8.38 -4.21 14.52
C GLY A 111 7.71 -4.85 13.30
N ILE A 112 7.06 -4.06 12.45
CA ILE A 112 6.48 -4.55 11.21
C ILE A 112 7.62 -5.00 10.28
N PRO A 113 7.57 -6.22 9.69
CA PRO A 113 8.63 -6.72 8.82
C PRO A 113 8.93 -5.79 7.65
N VAL A 114 10.21 -5.53 7.39
CA VAL A 114 10.68 -4.70 6.26
C VAL A 114 10.61 -5.53 4.98
N PRO A 115 10.04 -4.99 3.88
CA PRO A 115 9.96 -5.74 2.62
C PRO A 115 11.34 -5.80 1.94
N ASP A 116 11.71 -6.94 1.36
CA ASP A 116 12.96 -7.11 0.60
C ASP A 116 13.04 -6.21 -0.64
N ALA A 117 11.88 -5.95 -1.25
CA ALA A 117 11.75 -5.11 -2.42
C ALA A 117 10.41 -4.38 -2.42
N GLN A 118 10.39 -3.19 -3.02
CA GLN A 118 9.16 -2.45 -3.25
C GLN A 118 8.98 -2.18 -4.74
N ILE A 119 7.76 -2.32 -5.25
CA ILE A 119 7.47 -2.12 -6.66
C ILE A 119 6.56 -0.91 -6.83
N LEU A 120 7.10 0.15 -7.42
CA LEU A 120 6.34 1.34 -7.77
C LEU A 120 5.76 1.17 -9.18
N LEU A 121 4.43 1.12 -9.25
CA LEU A 121 3.69 1.21 -10.50
C LEU A 121 3.37 2.67 -10.81
N ARG A 122 4.15 3.29 -11.69
CA ARG A 122 3.87 4.66 -12.14
C ARG A 122 2.80 4.64 -13.23
N VAL A 123 1.60 5.07 -12.85
CA VAL A 123 0.50 5.29 -13.78
C VAL A 123 0.41 6.79 -14.08
N PRO A 124 0.28 7.21 -15.34
CA PRO A 124 -0.06 8.58 -15.70
C PRO A 124 -1.31 9.06 -14.92
N SER A 125 -1.31 10.32 -14.50
CA SER A 125 -2.33 10.89 -13.59
C SER A 125 -3.74 10.89 -14.19
N ASP A 126 -3.85 11.05 -15.50
CA ASP A 126 -5.06 10.93 -16.30
C ASP A 126 -5.68 9.51 -16.27
N VAL A 127 -4.84 8.48 -16.17
CA VAL A 127 -5.26 7.07 -16.04
C VAL A 127 -5.68 6.73 -14.61
N ALA A 128 -4.96 7.25 -13.62
CA ALA A 128 -5.25 7.01 -12.21
C ALA A 128 -6.61 7.59 -11.79
N GLY A 129 -7.00 8.75 -12.33
CA GLY A 129 -8.30 9.37 -12.10
C GLY A 129 -9.46 8.53 -12.65
N ARG A 130 -9.32 7.97 -13.86
CA ARG A 130 -10.35 7.15 -14.52
C ARG A 130 -10.55 5.78 -13.85
N ARG A 131 -9.51 5.17 -13.27
CA ARG A 131 -9.66 3.89 -12.55
C ARG A 131 -10.37 4.04 -11.21
N ARG A 132 -10.20 5.17 -10.51
CA ARG A 132 -10.97 5.48 -9.29
C ARG A 132 -12.47 5.61 -9.57
N THR A 133 -12.84 6.24 -10.68
CA THR A 133 -14.26 6.38 -11.08
C THR A 133 -14.86 5.09 -11.62
N VAL A 134 -14.09 4.20 -12.26
CA VAL A 134 -14.61 2.88 -12.66
C VAL A 134 -14.87 2.00 -11.43
N HIS A 135 -13.99 2.00 -10.42
CA HIS A 135 -14.23 1.24 -9.19
C HIS A 135 -15.42 1.76 -8.36
N SER A 136 -15.76 3.06 -8.48
CA SER A 136 -16.99 3.62 -7.90
C SER A 136 -18.24 3.44 -8.77
N ARG A 137 -18.10 2.98 -10.03
CA ARG A 137 -19.19 2.86 -11.02
C ARG A 137 -19.50 1.44 -11.47
N LEU A 138 -18.91 0.40 -10.87
CA LEU A 138 -19.32 -1.00 -11.07
C LEU A 138 -20.68 -1.34 -10.42
N ARG A 139 -21.61 -0.38 -10.45
CA ARG A 139 -23.04 -0.57 -10.19
C ARG A 139 -23.93 -0.32 -11.40
N HIS A 140 -23.43 -0.05 -12.62
CA HIS A 140 -24.11 -0.27 -13.92
C HIS A 140 -23.17 0.12 -15.10
N PRO A 141 -23.10 -0.64 -16.23
CA PRO A 141 -22.14 -0.37 -17.29
C PRO A 141 -22.70 0.52 -18.40
N ARG A 142 -21.94 1.52 -18.84
CA ARG A 142 -21.91 1.98 -20.25
C ARG A 142 -20.49 2.39 -20.62
N GLY A 143 -20.02 1.88 -21.76
CA GLY A 143 -18.67 2.09 -22.27
C GLY A 143 -18.51 3.40 -23.03
N ASP A 144 -17.26 3.86 -23.16
CA ASP A 144 -16.78 4.52 -24.36
C ASP A 144 -15.23 4.59 -24.45
N SER A 145 -14.78 4.42 -25.70
CA SER A 145 -13.60 4.88 -26.45
C SER A 145 -12.15 4.64 -26.01
N SER A 146 -11.44 3.99 -26.94
CA SER A 146 -10.03 3.63 -27.02
C SER A 146 -9.11 4.84 -27.24
N ARG A 147 -8.49 5.32 -26.17
CA ARG A 147 -7.20 6.03 -26.23
C ARG A 147 -6.11 5.05 -25.79
N ARG A 148 -5.05 4.86 -26.59
CA ARG A 148 -3.86 4.09 -26.16
C ARG A 148 -3.25 4.81 -24.97
N LEU A 149 -3.55 4.31 -23.77
CA LEU A 149 -2.94 4.77 -22.53
C LEU A 149 -1.48 4.37 -22.57
N ALA A 150 -0.57 5.28 -22.23
CA ALA A 150 0.83 4.95 -22.06
C ALA A 150 0.96 3.78 -21.09
N SER A 151 1.73 2.75 -21.46
CA SER A 151 1.97 1.58 -20.61
C SER A 151 2.56 2.03 -19.27
N PRO A 152 2.04 1.54 -18.14
CA PRO A 152 2.56 1.94 -16.84
C PRO A 152 4.02 1.51 -16.71
N ALA A 153 4.88 2.41 -16.23
CA ALA A 153 6.26 2.09 -15.94
C ALA A 153 6.35 1.38 -14.58
N VAL A 154 6.92 0.18 -14.56
CA VAL A 154 7.19 -0.59 -13.34
C VAL A 154 8.63 -0.33 -12.93
N ARG A 155 8.86 0.07 -11.67
CA ARG A 155 10.21 0.17 -11.09
C ARG A 155 10.26 -0.61 -9.79
N VAL A 156 11.29 -1.45 -9.65
CA VAL A 156 11.71 -1.95 -8.34
C VAL A 156 12.49 -0.82 -7.67
N VAL A 157 12.12 -0.49 -6.44
CA VAL A 157 12.75 0.54 -5.62
C VAL A 157 13.19 -0.08 -4.30
N HIS A 158 14.32 0.37 -3.79
CA HIS A 158 14.78 -0.03 -2.47
C HIS A 158 13.89 0.57 -1.39
N PRO A 159 13.75 -0.12 -0.24
CA PRO A 159 13.05 0.46 0.89
C PRO A 159 13.68 1.80 1.30
N PHE A 160 12.87 2.84 1.44
CA PHE A 160 13.35 4.14 1.92
C PHE A 160 13.79 4.13 3.40
N TYR A 161 13.73 2.96 4.03
CA TYR A 161 14.14 2.72 5.40
C TYR A 161 15.59 2.23 5.52
N ASP A 162 16.26 1.93 4.38
CA ASP A 162 17.67 1.52 4.32
C ASP A 162 18.65 2.70 4.49
N ASN A 163 18.42 3.54 5.51
CA ASN A 163 19.40 4.52 6.00
C ASN A 163 20.05 4.04 7.32
N ALA A 164 20.18 2.73 7.51
CA ALA A 164 21.16 2.20 8.45
C ALA A 164 22.53 2.24 7.76
N ALA A 165 23.35 3.22 8.15
CA ALA A 165 24.71 3.51 7.66
C ALA A 165 24.82 4.38 6.39
N ARG A 166 24.60 5.70 6.54
CA ARG A 166 25.47 6.74 5.99
C ARG A 166 25.60 7.90 6.97
#